data_AF-A0A3B9QFP8-F1
#
_entry.id   AF-A0A3B9QFP8-F1
#
_cell.length_a   1.000
_cell.length_b   1.000
_cell.length_c   1.000
_cell.angle_alpha   90.00
_cell.angle_beta   90.00
_cell.angle_gamma   90.00
#
_symmetry.space_group_name_H-M   'P 1'
#
loop_
_entity.id
_entity.type
_entity.pdbx_description
1 polymer ?
#
loop_
_entity_poly.entity_id
_entity_poly.type
_entity_poly.pdbx_seq_one_letter_code
_entity_poly.pdbx_strand_id
1 'polypeptide(L)'
;TAGGFAVIKDCPKLLVYELCRWRNSQTSSAWIPEASITKPPSAELRPDQTDQQSLPPYEVLDPLLEAYVEHDRTAGELISLGYDPEIVQKITRLVDLAEYKRRQSPPGPRISTKAFGKDR
;
A
#
# COMPACT_ATOMS: atom_id res chain seq x y z
N THR A 1 11.15 -0.25 -7.73
CA THR A 1 11.92 0.88 -7.17
C THR A 1 13.39 0.57 -7.27
N ALA A 2 14.21 1.53 -7.69
CA ALA A 2 15.67 1.43 -7.66
C ALA A 2 16.21 2.48 -6.67
N GLY A 3 17.13 2.09 -5.80
CA GLY A 3 17.68 2.95 -4.74
C GLY A 3 18.50 2.16 -3.72
N GLY A 4 19.15 2.84 -2.78
CA GLY A 4 19.96 2.18 -1.74
C GLY A 4 19.15 1.66 -0.56
N PHE A 5 18.08 2.37 -0.17
CA PHE A 5 17.21 2.02 0.96
C PHE A 5 15.82 2.65 0.78
N ALA A 6 14.76 1.90 1.07
CA ALA A 6 13.38 2.38 0.99
C ALA A 6 12.77 2.55 2.39
N VAL A 7 12.78 3.79 2.89
CA VAL A 7 12.45 4.15 4.28
C VAL A 7 11.01 3.80 4.68
N ILE A 8 10.06 3.88 3.74
CA ILE A 8 8.63 3.61 3.98
C ILE A 8 8.15 2.36 3.25
N LYS A 9 9.06 1.43 2.94
CA LYS A 9 8.75 0.18 2.19
C LYS A 9 7.65 -0.65 2.84
N ASP A 10 7.62 -0.65 4.16
CA ASP A 10 6.79 -1.51 4.99
C ASP A 10 5.63 -0.73 5.65
N CYS A 11 5.30 0.45 5.11
CA CYS A 11 4.18 1.25 5.57
C CYS A 11 3.00 1.11 4.59
N PRO A 12 1.84 0.59 5.04
CA PRO A 12 0.59 0.71 4.30
C PRO A 12 0.26 2.18 4.00
N LYS A 13 -0.53 2.42 2.96
CA LYS A 13 -0.78 3.77 2.47
C LYS A 13 -1.55 4.61 3.49
N LEU A 14 -2.53 4.02 4.17
CA LEU A 14 -3.27 4.68 5.24
C LEU A 14 -2.33 5.07 6.39
N LEU A 15 -1.40 4.19 6.79
CA LEU A 15 -0.40 4.51 7.80
C LEU A 15 0.52 5.67 7.36
N VAL A 16 0.90 5.74 6.08
CA VAL A 16 1.66 6.89 5.56
C VAL A 16 0.87 8.20 5.77
N TYR A 17 -0.42 8.21 5.46
CA TYR A 17 -1.26 9.40 5.68
C TYR A 17 -1.40 9.76 7.16
N GLU A 18 -1.58 8.77 8.03
CA GLU A 18 -1.61 8.96 9.48
C GLU A 18 -0.30 9.57 10.00
N LEU A 19 0.85 9.03 9.56
CA LEU A 19 2.16 9.56 9.92
C LEU A 19 2.37 10.99 9.42
N CYS A 20 1.88 11.33 8.23
CA CYS A 20 1.93 12.71 7.73
C CYS A 20 1.12 13.67 8.61
N ARG A 21 -0.12 13.29 8.96
CA ARG A 21 -0.99 14.09 9.83
C ARG A 21 -0.39 14.24 11.23
N TRP A 22 0.08 13.14 11.81
CA TRP A 22 0.78 13.14 13.09
C TRP A 22 1.99 14.06 13.05
N ARG A 23 2.83 13.98 12.01
CA ARG A 23 4.04 14.81 11.91
C ARG A 23 3.70 16.30 11.87
N ASN A 24 2.70 16.69 11.08
CA ASN A 24 2.23 18.07 11.01
C ASN A 24 1.64 18.56 12.33
N SER A 25 1.07 17.67 13.16
CA SER A 25 0.55 18.04 14.48
C SER A 25 1.64 18.27 15.53
N GLN A 26 2.88 17.82 15.28
CA GLN A 26 4.02 18.00 16.20
C GLN A 26 4.77 19.32 15.98
N THR A 27 4.40 20.10 14.96
CA THR A 27 5.12 21.30 14.54
C THR A 27 4.18 22.51 14.55
N SER A 28 4.73 23.71 14.78
CA SER A 28 3.95 24.95 14.75
C SER A 28 3.49 25.34 13.34
N SER A 29 4.10 24.75 12.31
CA SER A 29 3.72 24.89 10.90
C SER A 29 3.62 23.51 10.25
N ALA A 30 2.70 23.33 9.30
CA ALA A 30 2.60 22.10 8.53
C ALA A 30 3.81 21.96 7.60
N TRP A 31 4.66 20.97 7.86
CA TRP A 31 5.84 20.70 7.03
C TRP A 31 5.47 19.94 5.75
N ILE A 32 4.45 19.09 5.85
CA ILE A 32 3.91 18.33 4.72
C ILE A 32 2.70 19.10 4.21
N PRO A 33 2.69 19.56 2.94
CA PRO A 33 1.56 20.28 2.39
C PRO A 33 0.27 19.46 2.44
N GLU A 34 -0.83 20.08 2.85
CA GLU A 34 -2.14 19.40 2.93
C GLU A 34 -2.55 18.82 1.57
N ALA A 35 -2.23 19.52 0.48
CA ALA A 35 -2.47 19.05 -0.88
C ALA A 35 -1.76 17.73 -1.19
N SER A 36 -0.61 17.42 -0.56
CA SER A 36 0.08 16.13 -0.73
C SER A 36 -0.64 14.98 -0.01
N ILE A 37 -1.51 15.28 0.95
CA ILE A 37 -2.28 14.32 1.75
C ILE A 37 -3.67 14.11 1.14
N THR A 38 -4.33 15.19 0.71
CA THR A 38 -5.72 15.17 0.23
C THR A 38 -5.87 14.93 -1.26
N LYS A 39 -4.83 15.20 -2.06
CA LYS A 39 -4.88 14.92 -3.50
C LYS A 39 -5.07 13.40 -3.72
N PRO A 40 -6.02 12.99 -4.57
CA PRO A 40 -6.22 11.58 -4.90
C PRO A 40 -4.91 10.95 -5.42
N PRO A 41 -4.64 9.69 -5.05
CA PRO A 41 -3.48 8.98 -5.55
C PRO A 41 -3.50 8.91 -7.08
N SER A 42 -2.39 9.27 -7.69
CA SER A 42 -2.16 9.13 -9.13
C SER A 42 -0.68 8.89 -9.38
N ALA A 43 -0.38 7.90 -10.21
CA ALA A 43 0.97 7.69 -10.72
C ALA A 43 1.40 8.76 -11.76
N GLU A 44 0.49 9.64 -12.20
CA GLU A 44 0.73 10.73 -13.17
C GLU A 44 1.48 10.32 -14.45
N LEU A 45 1.41 9.05 -14.84
CA LEU A 45 2.15 8.52 -16.00
C LEU A 45 1.51 8.93 -17.33
N ARG A 46 0.26 9.41 -17.30
CA ARG A 46 -0.50 9.94 -18.45
C ARG A 46 -1.42 11.08 -17.99
N PRO A 47 -1.79 12.01 -18.89
CA PRO A 47 -2.79 13.05 -18.59
C PRO A 47 -4.09 12.41 -18.08
N ASP A 48 -4.67 12.99 -17.03
CA ASP A 48 -5.93 12.57 -16.39
C ASP A 48 -5.93 11.16 -15.76
N GLN A 49 -4.76 10.53 -15.58
CA GLN A 49 -4.66 9.28 -14.85
C GLN A 49 -5.02 9.50 -13.37
N THR A 50 -5.88 8.64 -12.81
CA THR A 50 -6.10 8.51 -11.37
C THR A 50 -5.92 7.04 -10.98
N ASP A 51 -5.27 6.74 -9.84
CA ASP A 51 -5.07 5.35 -9.40
C ASP A 51 -6.41 4.66 -9.08
N GLN A 52 -7.45 5.46 -8.83
CA GLN A 52 -8.85 5.05 -8.68
C GLN A 52 -9.45 4.38 -9.93
N GLN A 53 -8.83 4.50 -11.11
CA GLN A 53 -9.30 3.78 -12.31
C GLN A 53 -8.97 2.29 -12.27
N SER A 54 -8.01 1.86 -11.43
CA SER A 54 -7.47 0.49 -11.46
C SER A 54 -7.53 -0.24 -10.11
N LEU A 55 -7.59 0.47 -9.00
CA LEU A 55 -7.55 -0.10 -7.65
C LEU A 55 -8.76 0.37 -6.81
N PRO A 56 -9.23 -0.43 -5.85
CA PRO A 56 -10.22 0.02 -4.88
C PRO A 56 -9.63 1.11 -3.97
N PRO A 57 -10.47 1.86 -3.23
CA PRO A 57 -10.01 2.82 -2.22
C PRO A 57 -9.05 2.17 -1.22
N TYR A 58 -8.11 2.95 -0.65
CA TYR A 58 -7.11 2.42 0.28
C TYR A 58 -7.74 1.86 1.56
N GLU A 59 -8.89 2.38 1.95
CA GLU A 59 -9.73 1.90 3.05
C GLU A 59 -10.19 0.45 2.86
N VAL A 60 -10.22 -0.02 1.60
CA VAL A 60 -10.50 -1.42 1.24
C VAL A 60 -9.21 -2.17 0.91
N LEU A 61 -8.29 -1.51 0.19
CA LEU A 61 -7.07 -2.14 -0.31
C LEU A 61 -6.10 -2.52 0.81
N ASP A 62 -5.83 -1.62 1.75
CA ASP A 62 -4.81 -1.84 2.79
C ASP A 62 -5.20 -3.02 3.70
N PRO A 63 -6.42 -3.11 4.28
CA PRO A 63 -6.82 -4.26 5.08
C PRO A 63 -6.84 -5.58 4.30
N LEU A 64 -7.20 -5.54 3.01
CA LEU A 64 -7.17 -6.71 2.14
C LEU A 64 -5.73 -7.19 1.92
N LEU A 65 -4.80 -6.27 1.66
CA LEU A 65 -3.38 -6.58 1.48
C LEU A 65 -2.75 -7.12 2.77
N GLU A 66 -3.07 -6.53 3.93
CA GLU A 66 -2.61 -7.01 5.23
C GLU A 66 -3.09 -8.46 5.46
N ALA A 67 -4.39 -8.72 5.29
CA ALA A 67 -4.95 -10.05 5.46
C ALA A 67 -4.34 -11.08 4.48
N TYR A 68 -4.12 -10.71 3.22
CA TYR A 68 -3.57 -11.59 2.20
C TYR A 68 -2.06 -11.84 2.36
N VAL A 69 -1.29 -10.78 2.63
CA VAL A 69 0.18 -10.80 2.57
C VAL A 69 0.79 -11.08 3.95
N GLU A 70 0.28 -10.45 5.01
CA GLU A 70 0.79 -10.63 6.38
C GLU A 70 0.19 -11.84 7.06
N HIS A 71 -1.13 -12.03 6.95
CA HIS A 71 -1.86 -13.10 7.63
C HIS A 71 -2.05 -14.38 6.80
N ASP A 72 -1.46 -14.45 5.60
CA ASP A 72 -1.54 -15.57 4.66
C ASP A 72 -2.96 -16.08 4.38
N ARG A 73 -3.98 -15.20 4.48
CA ARG A 73 -5.36 -15.58 4.15
C ARG A 73 -5.46 -15.94 2.68
N THR A 74 -6.16 -17.02 2.39
CA THR A 74 -6.48 -17.41 1.02
C THR A 74 -7.55 -16.49 0.42
N ALA A 75 -7.64 -16.45 -0.91
CA ALA A 75 -8.72 -15.71 -1.58
C ALA A 75 -10.12 -16.15 -1.12
N GLY A 76 -10.32 -17.45 -0.84
CA GLY A 76 -11.57 -17.98 -0.34
C GLY A 76 -11.91 -17.51 1.08
N GLU A 77 -10.91 -17.41 1.97
CA GLU A 77 -11.10 -16.84 3.30
C GLU A 77 -11.45 -15.35 3.23
N LEU A 78 -10.79 -14.58 2.36
CA LEU A 78 -11.09 -13.15 2.17
C LEU A 78 -12.52 -12.95 1.68
N ILE A 79 -12.98 -13.74 0.71
CA ILE A 79 -14.38 -13.71 0.26
C ILE A 79 -15.33 -14.06 1.42
N SER A 80 -14.99 -15.05 2.24
CA SER A 80 -15.79 -15.46 3.39
C SER A 80 -15.85 -14.38 4.49
N LEU A 81 -14.85 -13.50 4.56
CA LEU A 81 -14.82 -12.33 5.45
C LEU A 81 -15.68 -11.16 4.92
N GLY A 82 -16.30 -11.31 3.75
CA GLY A 82 -17.23 -10.34 3.17
C GLY A 82 -16.60 -9.37 2.16
N TYR A 83 -15.35 -9.59 1.74
CA TYR A 83 -14.77 -8.84 0.63
C TYR A 83 -15.41 -9.24 -0.70
N ASP A 84 -15.55 -8.27 -1.61
CA ASP A 84 -16.05 -8.51 -2.97
C ASP A 84 -15.14 -9.51 -3.72
N PRO A 85 -15.68 -10.63 -4.23
CA PRO A 85 -14.92 -11.62 -4.98
C PRO A 85 -14.14 -11.06 -6.18
N GLU A 86 -14.70 -10.09 -6.91
CA GLU A 86 -14.02 -9.49 -8.06
C GLU A 86 -12.81 -8.68 -7.62
N ILE A 87 -12.94 -7.94 -6.51
CA ILE A 87 -11.83 -7.18 -5.92
C ILE A 87 -10.74 -8.14 -5.42
N VAL A 88 -11.11 -9.19 -4.67
CA VAL A 88 -10.15 -10.16 -4.13
C VAL A 88 -9.36 -10.83 -5.26
N GLN A 89 -10.03 -11.32 -6.30
CA GLN A 89 -9.37 -11.97 -7.43
C GLN A 89 -8.45 -11.01 -8.18
N LYS A 90 -8.90 -9.78 -8.41
CA LYS A 90 -8.10 -8.75 -9.08
C LYS A 90 -6.84 -8.41 -8.28
N ILE A 91 -6.98 -8.15 -6.98
CA ILE A 91 -5.86 -7.73 -6.15
C ILE A 91 -4.86 -8.85 -5.93
N THR A 92 -5.31 -10.07 -5.60
CA THR A 92 -4.39 -11.21 -5.44
C THR A 92 -3.58 -11.47 -6.71
N ARG A 93 -4.22 -11.44 -7.89
CA ARG A 93 -3.51 -11.53 -9.18
C ARG A 93 -2.49 -10.40 -9.39
N LEU A 94 -2.85 -9.16 -9.06
CA LEU A 94 -1.92 -8.02 -9.19
C LEU A 94 -0.73 -8.16 -8.25
N VAL A 95 -0.96 -8.63 -7.03
CA VAL A 95 0.08 -8.94 -6.04
C VAL A 95 1.00 -10.01 -6.61
N ASP A 96 0.49 -11.13 -7.08
CA ASP A 96 1.31 -12.23 -7.64
C ASP A 96 2.16 -11.76 -8.83
N LEU A 97 1.58 -10.99 -9.75
CA LEU A 97 2.30 -10.43 -10.91
C LEU A 97 3.38 -9.42 -10.50
N ALA A 98 3.23 -8.77 -9.34
CA ALA A 98 4.19 -7.79 -8.83
C ALA A 98 5.31 -8.41 -7.99
N GLU A 99 5.26 -9.71 -7.68
CA GLU A 99 6.28 -10.41 -6.87
C GLU A 99 7.70 -10.22 -7.39
N TYR A 100 7.89 -10.30 -8.71
CA TYR A 100 9.23 -10.11 -9.29
C TYR A 100 9.79 -8.71 -9.02
N LYS A 101 8.93 -7.67 -8.97
CA LYS A 101 9.32 -6.29 -8.65
C LYS A 101 9.66 -6.16 -7.16
N ARG A 102 8.95 -6.88 -6.28
CA ARG A 102 9.25 -6.93 -4.84
C ARG A 102 10.63 -7.52 -4.57
N ARG A 103 10.98 -8.62 -5.25
CA ARG A 103 12.31 -9.26 -5.11
C ARG A 103 13.49 -8.37 -5.51
N GLN A 104 13.26 -7.41 -6.39
CA GLN A 104 14.25 -6.43 -6.85
C GLN A 104 14.24 -5.13 -6.03
N SER A 105 13.32 -4.97 -5.07
CA SER A 105 13.20 -3.73 -4.31
C SER A 105 14.33 -3.59 -3.29
N PRO A 106 14.82 -2.37 -3.04
CA PRO A 106 15.87 -2.14 -2.07
C PRO A 106 15.50 -2.62 -0.65
N PRO A 107 16.49 -2.84 0.22
CA PRO A 107 16.24 -3.08 1.63
C PRO A 107 15.50 -1.87 2.25
N GLY A 108 14.79 -2.12 3.34
CA GLY A 108 14.00 -1.12 4.06
C GLY A 108 13.75 -1.58 5.49
N PRO A 109 13.27 -0.70 6.37
CA PRO A 109 12.90 -1.09 7.73
C PRO A 109 11.68 -2.02 7.68
N ARG A 110 11.55 -2.86 8.70
CA ARG A 110 10.36 -3.68 8.93
C ARG A 110 9.65 -3.16 10.17
N ILE A 111 8.36 -2.86 10.04
CA ILE A 111 7.46 -2.46 11.12
C ILE A 111 6.27 -3.42 11.26
N SER A 112 5.95 -4.17 10.20
CA SER A 112 4.95 -5.23 10.18
C SER A 112 5.45 -6.51 10.85
N THR A 113 4.52 -7.38 11.24
CA THR A 113 4.83 -8.64 11.95
C THR A 113 5.50 -9.66 11.04
N LYS A 114 5.27 -9.58 9.72
CA LYS A 114 5.82 -10.48 8.69
C LYS A 114 6.47 -9.67 7.57
N ALA A 115 7.59 -10.13 7.02
CA ALA A 115 8.30 -9.39 5.98
C ALA A 115 7.48 -9.26 4.68
N PHE A 116 7.22 -8.03 4.20
CA PHE A 116 6.72 -7.76 2.85
C PHE A 116 7.77 -7.94 1.72
N GLY A 117 8.98 -8.42 2.05
CA GLY A 117 10.16 -8.43 1.17
C GLY A 117 10.55 -9.80 0.61
N LYS A 118 11.83 -9.93 0.22
CA LYS A 118 12.44 -11.15 -0.35
C LYS A 118 12.35 -12.37 0.58
N ASP A 119 12.12 -12.15 1.86
CA ASP A 119 12.13 -13.17 2.92
C ASP A 119 10.73 -13.75 3.21
N ARG A 120 9.85 -13.77 2.20
CA ARG A 120 8.58 -14.50 2.26
C ARG A 120 8.77 -15.97 1.87
#